data_AF-A0A7J4VBS1-F1
#
_entry.id   AF-A0A7J4VBS1-F1
#
_cell.length_a   1.000
_cell.length_b   1.000
_cell.length_c   1.000
_cell.angle_alpha   90.00
_cell.angle_beta   90.00
_cell.angle_gamma   90.00
#
_symmetry.space_group_name_H-M   'P 1'
#
loop_
_entity.id
_entity.type
_entity.pdbx_description
1 polymer ?
#
loop_
_entity_poly.entity_id
_entity_poly.type
_entity_poly.pdbx_seq_one_letter_code
_entity_poly.pdbx_strand_id
1 'polypeptide(L)'
;MGEHTTAEKNGKYISTVEIKQVQSENRVYNVLLDIRYTGNGKTVVKKTRLNRKTQVIEVELDFKPDRLELDPDNFLLFRLVDDKEG
;
A
#
# COMPACT_ATOMS: atom_id res chain seq x y z
N MET A 1 5.59 5.44 9.79
CA MET A 1 6.01 4.42 8.81
C MET A 1 4.96 3.35 8.60
N GLY A 2 4.51 3.23 7.34
CA GLY A 2 4.14 1.95 6.77
C GLY A 2 5.38 1.32 6.17
N GLU A 3 5.82 0.16 6.66
CA GLU A 3 6.96 -0.53 6.07
C GLU A 3 6.53 -1.15 4.74
N HIS A 4 7.28 -0.86 3.67
CA HIS A 4 7.17 -1.58 2.41
C HIS A 4 8.40 -2.46 2.23
N THR A 5 8.18 -3.76 2.07
CA THR A 5 9.23 -4.71 1.73
C THR A 5 8.79 -5.55 0.55
N THR A 6 9.75 -6.04 -0.22
CA THR A 6 9.51 -7.01 -1.29
C THR A 6 10.51 -8.14 -1.14
N ALA A 7 10.02 -9.38 -1.07
CA ALA A 7 10.83 -10.59 -0.99
C ALA A 7 10.50 -11.53 -2.15
N GLU A 8 11.52 -12.18 -2.72
CA GLU A 8 11.33 -13.22 -3.72
C GLU A 8 11.12 -14.57 -3.04
N LYS A 9 10.06 -15.30 -3.41
CA LYS A 9 9.73 -16.62 -2.90
C LYS A 9 9.14 -17.47 -4.02
N ASN A 10 9.76 -18.61 -4.33
CA ASN A 10 9.29 -19.56 -5.35
C ASN A 10 9.01 -18.93 -6.74
N GLY A 11 9.84 -17.98 -7.18
CA GLY A 11 9.66 -17.29 -8.47
C GLY A 11 8.52 -16.25 -8.49
N LYS A 12 8.00 -15.90 -7.31
CA LYS A 12 7.05 -14.81 -7.10
C LYS A 12 7.67 -13.74 -6.21
N TYR A 13 7.19 -12.51 -6.35
CA TYR A 13 7.57 -11.39 -5.51
C TYR A 13 6.43 -11.07 -4.54
N ILE A 14 6.68 -11.24 -3.25
CA ILE A 14 5.73 -10.91 -2.19
C ILE A 14 6.03 -9.49 -1.74
N SER A 15 5.15 -8.55 -2.07
CA SER A 15 5.21 -7.18 -1.56
C SER A 15 4.31 -7.05 -0.34
N THR A 16 4.89 -6.58 0.76
CA THR A 16 4.20 -6.33 2.03
C THR A 16 4.19 -4.83 2.29
N VAL A 17 3.00 -4.29 2.54
CA VAL A 17 2.76 -2.86 2.84
C VAL A 17 2.00 -2.75 4.14
N GLU A 18 2.58 -2.13 5.15
CA GLU A 18 1.84 -1.73 6.35
C GLU A 18 1.21 -0.35 6.13
N ILE A 19 -0.05 -0.16 6.53
CA ILE A 19 -0.75 1.13 6.41
C ILE A 19 -1.35 1.50 7.76
N LYS A 20 -1.11 2.75 8.18
CA LYS A 20 -1.55 3.30 9.47
C LYS A 20 -2.47 4.49 9.29
N GLN A 21 -3.57 4.51 10.04
CA GLN A 21 -4.48 5.64 10.19
C GLN A 21 -4.05 6.48 11.41
N VAL A 22 -3.42 7.63 11.15
CA VAL A 22 -2.70 8.42 12.18
C VAL A 22 -3.47 9.63 12.73
N GLN A 23 -4.75 9.78 12.41
CA GLN A 23 -5.59 10.85 12.95
C GLN A 23 -5.67 10.82 14.48
N SER A 24 -5.79 12.01 15.09
CA SER A 24 -5.89 12.20 16.55
C SER A 24 -7.13 11.54 17.16
N GLU A 25 -8.22 11.45 16.40
CA GLU A 25 -9.44 10.76 16.81
C GLU A 25 -9.17 9.25 16.98
N ASN A 26 -9.70 8.66 18.06
CA ASN A 26 -9.67 7.21 18.25
C ASN A 26 -10.67 6.45 17.34
N ARG A 27 -11.18 7.11 16.30
CA ARG A 27 -12.08 6.53 15.31
C ARG A 27 -11.29 5.79 14.23
N VAL A 28 -11.77 4.63 13.83
CA VAL A 28 -11.31 3.93 12.63
C VAL A 28 -12.19 4.31 11.46
N TYR A 29 -11.58 4.80 10.39
CA TYR A 29 -12.27 5.07 9.13
C TYR A 29 -12.32 3.82 8.27
N ASN A 30 -13.41 3.66 7.54
CA ASN A 30 -13.58 2.58 6.58
C ASN A 30 -13.30 3.13 5.18
N VAL A 31 -12.11 2.84 4.66
CA VAL A 31 -11.54 3.51 3.50
C VAL A 31 -11.20 2.48 2.43
N LEU A 32 -11.58 2.73 1.18
CA LEU A 32 -11.13 1.93 0.04
C LEU A 32 -9.83 2.51 -0.49
N LEU A 33 -8.79 1.69 -0.57
CA LEU A 33 -7.48 2.07 -1.06
C LEU A 33 -7.12 1.22 -2.27
N ASP A 34 -6.70 1.88 -3.33
CA ASP A 34 -6.09 1.24 -4.49
C ASP A 34 -4.56 1.35 -4.37
N ILE A 35 -3.87 0.22 -4.49
CA ILE A 35 -2.41 0.14 -4.45
C ILE A 35 -1.94 -0.30 -5.83
N ARG A 36 -1.19 0.54 -6.53
CA ARG A 36 -0.67 0.26 -7.87
C ARG A 36 0.79 -0.13 -7.79
N TYR A 37 1.08 -1.31 -8.31
CA TYR A 37 2.42 -1.84 -8.49
C TYR A 37 2.80 -1.76 -9.96
N THR A 38 3.95 -1.18 -10.26
CA THR A 38 4.50 -1.12 -11.61
C THR A 38 5.93 -1.64 -11.62
N GLY A 39 6.25 -2.49 -12.59
CA GLY A 39 7.60 -3.03 -12.76
C GLY A 39 7.67 -3.91 -14.00
N ASN A 40 8.84 -3.93 -14.66
CA ASN A 40 9.07 -4.71 -15.89
C ASN A 40 7.98 -4.50 -16.98
N GLY A 41 7.51 -3.25 -17.15
CA GLY A 41 6.44 -2.91 -18.11
C GLY A 41 5.04 -3.43 -17.76
N LYS A 42 4.87 -4.09 -16.62
CA LYS A 42 3.58 -4.58 -16.10
C LYS A 42 3.03 -3.64 -15.04
N THR A 43 1.70 -3.62 -14.92
CA THR A 43 0.98 -2.91 -13.86
C THR A 43 -0.06 -3.83 -13.23
N VAL A 44 -0.09 -3.86 -11.90
CA VAL A 44 -1.10 -4.56 -11.09
C VAL A 44 -1.71 -3.57 -10.11
N VAL A 45 -3.04 -3.54 -10.01
CA VAL A 45 -3.77 -2.71 -9.03
C VAL A 45 -4.45 -3.62 -8.02
N LYS A 46 -4.10 -3.46 -6.75
CA LYS A 46 -4.76 -4.13 -5.62
C LYS A 46 -5.71 -3.17 -4.93
N LYS A 47 -7.01 -3.46 -4.98
CA LYS A 47 -8.01 -2.77 -4.16
C LYS A 47 -8.11 -3.42 -2.79
N THR A 48 -8.09 -2.63 -1.74
CA THR A 48 -8.22 -3.11 -0.36
C THR A 48 -9.10 -2.17 0.46
N ARG A 49 -9.70 -2.70 1.52
CA ARG A 49 -10.48 -1.92 2.47
C ARG A 49 -9.70 -1.81 3.77
N LEU A 50 -9.36 -0.58 4.15
CA LEU A 50 -8.76 -0.25 5.43
C LEU A 50 -9.89 -0.06 6.44
N ASN A 51 -9.97 -0.95 7.42
CA ASN A 51 -10.97 -0.91 8.49
C ASN A 51 -10.35 -1.12 9.88
N ARG A 52 -9.03 -0.87 9.99
CA ARG A 52 -8.24 -0.93 11.22
C ARG A 52 -7.29 0.25 11.29
N LYS A 53 -6.84 0.61 12.49
CA LYS A 53 -5.80 1.64 12.71
C LYS A 53 -4.48 1.26 12.03
N THR A 54 -4.11 -0.01 12.09
CA THR A 54 -2.94 -0.57 11.40
C THR A 54 -3.37 -1.80 10.63
N GLN A 55 -2.96 -1.91 9.37
CA GLN A 55 -3.27 -3.05 8.53
C GLN A 55 -2.07 -3.38 7.64
N VAL A 56 -1.69 -4.66 7.65
CA VAL A 56 -0.65 -5.19 6.77
C VAL A 56 -1.33 -5.81 5.55
N ILE A 57 -0.84 -5.45 4.36
CA ILE A 57 -1.35 -5.90 3.07
C ILE A 57 -0.22 -6.61 2.35
N GLU A 58 -0.46 -7.87 1.99
CA GLU A 58 0.47 -8.67 1.21
C GLU A 58 -0.09 -8.91 -0.19
N VAL A 59 0.76 -8.72 -1.19
CA VAL A 59 0.43 -8.90 -2.60
C VAL A 59 1.49 -9.77 -3.25
N GLU A 60 1.06 -10.88 -3.83
CA GLU A 60 1.89 -11.71 -4.67
C GLU A 60 1.92 -11.14 -6.09
N LEU A 61 3.12 -10.92 -6.62
CA LEU A 61 3.39 -10.39 -7.95
C LEU A 61 4.23 -11.40 -8.75
N ASP A 62 3.99 -11.45 -10.06
CA ASP A 62 4.80 -12.22 -11.01
C ASP A 62 5.99 -11.41 -11.58
N PHE A 63 6.24 -10.22 -11.03
CA PHE A 63 7.35 -9.34 -11.35
C PHE A 63 7.83 -8.61 -10.10
N LYS A 64 9.11 -8.21 -10.09
CA LYS A 64 9.64 -7.33 -9.05
C LYS A 64 9.08 -5.91 -9.28
N PRO A 65 8.32 -5.32 -8.34
CA PRO A 65 7.84 -3.96 -8.48
C PRO A 65 9.00 -2.97 -8.35
N ASP A 66 9.08 -2.02 -9.29
CA ASP A 66 10.04 -0.91 -9.26
C ASP A 66 9.41 0.34 -8.63
N ARG A 67 8.07 0.46 -8.71
CA ARG A 67 7.29 1.56 -8.16
C ARG A 67 6.02 1.04 -7.49
N LEU A 68 5.67 1.67 -6.38
CA LEU A 68 4.42 1.48 -5.65
C LEU A 68 3.75 2.85 -5.49
N GLU A 69 2.46 2.93 -5.80
CA GLU A 69 1.64 4.13 -5.60
C GLU A 69 0.42 3.79 -4.75
N LEU A 70 0.16 4.60 -3.75
CA LEU A 70 -1.04 4.51 -2.90
C LEU A 70 -2.06 5.52 -3.42
N ASP A 71 -3.27 5.05 -3.71
CA ASP A 71 -4.37 5.84 -4.26
C ASP A 71 -3.98 6.75 -5.45
N PRO A 72 -3.40 6.20 -6.53
CA PRO A 72 -2.91 7.02 -7.64
C PRO A 72 -4.02 7.79 -8.38
N ASP A 73 -5.28 7.39 -8.21
CA ASP A 73 -6.43 8.06 -8.79
C ASP A 73 -6.97 9.19 -7.88
N ASN A 74 -6.32 9.41 -6.72
CA ASN A 74 -6.64 10.43 -5.71
C ASN A 74 -8.13 10.41 -5.30
N PHE A 75 -8.71 9.23 -5.14
CA PHE A 75 -10.10 9.11 -4.70
C PHE A 75 -10.26 9.46 -3.22
N LEU A 76 -9.20 9.32 -2.43
CA LEU A 76 -9.24 9.55 -1.00
C LEU A 76 -9.17 11.04 -0.67
N LEU A 77 -10.13 11.48 0.14
CA LEU A 77 -10.09 12.79 0.82
C LEU A 77 -9.05 12.82 1.96
N PHE A 78 -8.22 11.79 2.10
CA PHE A 78 -7.20 11.67 3.14
C PHE A 78 -5.85 12.09 2.58
N ARG A 79 -5.06 12.82 3.39
CA ARG A 79 -3.67 13.10 3.07
C ARG A 79 -2.83 11.85 3.34
N LEU A 80 -2.16 11.35 2.32
CA LEU A 80 -1.08 10.38 2.48
C LEU A 80 0.13 11.10 3.06
N VAL A 81 0.67 10.58 4.16
CA VAL A 81 1.87 11.10 4.80
C VAL A 81 2.98 10.10 4.53
N ASP A 82 3.96 10.51 3.71
CA ASP A 82 5.22 9.79 3.57
C ASP A 82 6.19 10.39 4.59
N ASP A 83 6.76 9.59 5.48
CA ASP A 83 7.59 10.04 6.63
C ASP A 83 8.98 10.56 6.19
N LYS A 84 9.12 11.10 4.97
CA LYS A 84 10.38 11.59 4.40
C LYS A 84 10.61 13.10 4.56
N GLU A 85 10.03 13.73 5.58
CA GLU A 85 10.52 15.02 6.07
C GLU A 85 10.53 15.01 7.60
N GLY A 86 11.73 14.79 8.14
CA GLY A 86 12.14 14.92 9.54
C GLY A 86 13.66 14.94 9.59
#